data_AF-A0A968YYF4-F1
#
_entry.id   AF-A0A968YYF4-F1
#
_cell.length_a   1.000
_cell.length_b   1.000
_cell.length_c   1.000
_cell.angle_alpha   90.00
_cell.angle_beta   90.00
_cell.angle_gamma   90.00
#
_symmetry.space_group_name_H-M   'P 1'
#
loop_
_entity.id
_entity.type
_entity.pdbx_description
1 polymer ?
#
loop_
_entity_poly.entity_id
_entity_poly.type
_entity_poly.pdbx_seq_one_letter_code
_entity_poly.pdbx_strand_id
1 'polypeptide(L)'
;TDTLLPQGLGKGATIAHKTGDIGSVVGDAGLIEIPNGQRYVATVMVKRPHNDPRAQELIRQISRVTYQALSQPIPKASPAAIANPPSEEKP
;
A
#
# COMPACT_ATOMS: atom_id res chain seq x y z
N THR A 1 11.40 1.07 -16.13
CA THR A 1 11.41 2.47 -15.65
C THR A 1 10.53 2.52 -14.43
N ASP A 2 11.10 3.01 -13.33
CA ASP A 2 10.49 2.88 -12.00
C ASP A 2 9.82 4.20 -11.60
N THR A 3 8.90 4.70 -12.44
CA THR A 3 8.40 6.09 -12.36
C THR A 3 7.02 6.25 -11.68
N LEU A 4 6.35 5.13 -11.37
CA LEU A 4 4.97 5.07 -10.88
C LEU A 4 4.91 4.48 -9.46
N LEU A 5 4.39 3.26 -9.26
CA LEU A 5 4.28 2.67 -7.92
C LEU A 5 5.61 2.68 -7.14
N PRO A 6 6.78 2.38 -7.76
CA PRO A 6 8.06 2.38 -7.03
C PRO A 6 8.38 3.71 -6.32
N GLN A 7 7.93 4.85 -6.86
CA GLN A 7 8.22 6.18 -6.31
C GLN A 7 7.45 6.51 -5.01
N GLY A 8 6.46 5.67 -4.66
CA GLY A 8 5.74 5.78 -3.39
C GLY A 8 6.29 4.89 -2.27
N LEU A 9 7.24 4.00 -2.58
CA LEU A 9 7.72 2.99 -1.63
C LEU A 9 8.83 3.53 -0.73
N GLY A 10 8.88 3.04 0.50
CA GLY A 10 9.94 3.38 1.46
C GLY A 10 11.26 2.66 1.17
N LYS A 11 12.33 3.12 1.82
CA LYS A 11 13.67 2.51 1.69
C LYS A 11 13.64 1.03 2.06
N GLY A 12 14.25 0.20 1.21
CA GLY A 12 14.36 -1.25 1.42
C GLY A 12 13.14 -2.05 0.98
N ALA A 13 12.03 -1.39 0.59
CA ALA A 13 10.95 -2.08 -0.09
C ALA A 13 11.40 -2.53 -1.48
N THR A 14 10.90 -3.68 -1.91
CA THR A 14 11.11 -4.21 -3.25
C THR A 14 9.76 -4.30 -3.97
N ILE A 15 9.81 -4.26 -5.30
CA ILE A 15 8.61 -4.38 -6.13
C ILE A 15 8.93 -5.09 -7.44
N ALA A 16 8.13 -6.10 -7.77
CA ALA A 16 8.06 -6.67 -9.11
C ALA A 16 6.79 -6.13 -9.79
N HIS A 17 6.94 -5.34 -10.85
CA HIS A 17 5.81 -4.62 -11.46
C HIS A 17 5.90 -4.48 -12.98
N LYS A 18 4.76 -4.12 -13.57
CA LYS A 18 4.64 -3.76 -14.98
C LYS A 18 3.81 -2.48 -15.16
N THR A 19 4.41 -1.52 -15.84
CA THR A 19 3.76 -0.28 -16.27
C THR A 19 3.03 -0.45 -17.61
N GLY A 20 1.98 0.35 -17.82
CA GLY A 20 1.28 0.50 -19.09
C GLY A 20 0.89 1.96 -19.32
N ASP A 21 1.09 2.46 -20.54
CA ASP A 21 0.72 3.82 -20.92
C ASP A 21 0.31 3.82 -22.40
N ILE A 22 -0.93 4.21 -22.67
CA ILE A 22 -1.49 4.38 -24.02
C ILE A 22 -1.89 5.84 -24.28
N GLY A 23 -1.37 6.76 -23.48
CA GLY A 23 -1.68 8.19 -23.54
C GLY A 23 -2.97 8.57 -22.83
N SER A 24 -4.10 7.95 -23.21
CA SER A 24 -5.43 8.17 -22.61
C SER A 24 -5.64 7.45 -21.28
N VAL A 25 -4.82 6.43 -21.01
CA VAL A 25 -4.77 5.69 -19.74
C VAL A 25 -3.31 5.43 -19.41
N VAL A 26 -2.97 5.61 -18.13
CA VAL A 26 -1.69 5.17 -17.56
C VAL A 26 -1.96 4.32 -16.33
N GLY A 27 -1.15 3.30 -16.11
CA GLY A 27 -1.29 2.41 -14.97
C GLY A 27 -0.02 1.64 -14.65
N ASP A 28 -0.04 1.03 -13.47
CA ASP A 28 1.04 0.21 -12.95
C ASP A 28 0.46 -0.84 -12.00
N ALA A 29 1.03 -2.05 -12.03
CA ALA A 29 0.59 -3.18 -11.25
C ALA A 29 1.79 -4.00 -10.78
N GLY A 30 1.82 -4.41 -9.52
CA GLY A 30 2.93 -5.19 -8.98
C GLY A 30 2.70 -5.81 -7.60
N LEU A 31 3.63 -6.69 -7.22
CA LEU A 31 3.79 -7.25 -5.88
C LEU A 31 4.87 -6.47 -5.14
N ILE A 32 4.53 -5.95 -3.96
CA ILE A 32 5.40 -5.16 -3.10
C ILE A 32 5.76 -6.00 -1.87
N GLU A 33 7.05 -6.01 -1.52
CA GLU A 33 7.54 -6.55 -0.25
C GLU A 33 8.02 -5.40 0.64
N ILE A 34 7.49 -5.33 1.86
CA ILE A 34 7.86 -4.37 2.89
C ILE A 34 9.03 -4.98 3.70
N PRO A 35 10.02 -4.19 4.16
CA PRO A 35 11.16 -4.71 4.94
C PRO A 35 10.80 -5.52 6.19
N ASN A 36 9.59 -5.34 6.73
CA ASN A 36 9.07 -6.11 7.87
C ASN A 36 8.58 -7.52 7.49
N GLY A 37 8.73 -7.93 6.22
CA GLY A 37 8.31 -9.23 5.69
C GLY A 37 6.86 -9.26 5.16
N GLN A 38 6.07 -8.21 5.38
CA GLN A 38 4.71 -8.12 4.86
C GLN A 38 4.73 -7.87 3.35
N ARG A 39 3.73 -8.40 2.65
CA ARG A 39 3.59 -8.28 1.20
C ARG A 39 2.20 -7.84 0.83
N TYR A 40 2.08 -7.06 -0.24
CA TYR A 40 0.78 -6.68 -0.80
C TYR A 40 0.86 -6.51 -2.31
N VAL A 41 -0.28 -6.70 -2.97
CA VAL A 41 -0.44 -6.42 -4.40
C VAL A 41 -1.10 -5.06 -4.54
N ALA A 42 -0.63 -4.26 -5.50
CA ALA A 42 -1.26 -3.01 -5.87
C ALA A 42 -1.41 -2.91 -7.39
N THR A 43 -2.59 -2.44 -7.81
CA THR A 43 -2.88 -2.08 -9.20
C THR A 43 -3.57 -0.74 -9.22
N VAL A 44 -3.05 0.21 -9.98
CA VAL A 44 -3.66 1.53 -10.16
C VAL A 44 -3.75 1.83 -11.64
N MET A 45 -4.94 2.21 -12.09
CA MET A 45 -5.21 2.65 -13.46
C MET A 45 -5.92 4.00 -13.43
N VAL A 46 -5.43 4.93 -14.25
CA VAL A 46 -5.96 6.29 -14.31
C VAL A 46 -6.25 6.66 -15.76
N LYS A 47 -7.53 6.87 -16.08
CA LYS A 47 -7.94 7.53 -17.33
C LYS A 47 -7.61 9.02 -17.24
N ARG A 48 -7.05 9.58 -18.30
CA ARG A 48 -6.57 10.96 -18.33
C ARG A 48 -6.73 11.61 -19.71
N PRO A 49 -6.76 12.95 -19.80
CA PRO A 49 -6.41 13.63 -21.04
C PRO A 49 -5.04 13.15 -21.52
N HIS A 50 -4.82 13.12 -22.85
CA HIS A 50 -3.64 12.48 -23.42
C HIS A 50 -2.35 13.02 -22.79
N ASN A 51 -1.58 12.12 -22.19
CA ASN A 51 -0.30 12.40 -21.53
C ASN A 51 -0.35 13.40 -20.37
N ASP A 52 -1.52 13.65 -19.77
CA ASP A 52 -1.60 14.51 -18.59
C ASP A 52 -0.71 13.98 -17.46
N PRO A 53 0.28 14.75 -16.99
CA PRO A 53 1.26 14.29 -16.01
C PRO A 53 0.63 14.09 -14.62
N ARG A 54 -0.51 14.73 -14.34
CA ARG A 54 -1.20 14.64 -13.04
C ARG A 54 -1.63 13.21 -12.71
N ALA A 55 -1.91 12.39 -13.72
CA ALA A 55 -2.27 10.99 -13.51
C ALA A 55 -1.11 10.15 -12.97
N GLN A 56 0.11 10.37 -13.45
CA GLN A 56 1.28 9.67 -12.92
C GLN A 56 1.57 10.11 -11.49
N GLU A 57 1.39 11.40 -11.19
CA GLU A 57 1.51 11.92 -9.84
C GLU A 57 0.47 11.32 -8.90
N LEU A 58 -0.78 11.18 -9.34
CA LEU A 58 -1.82 10.50 -8.58
C LEU A 58 -1.43 9.05 -8.24
N ILE A 59 -0.86 8.30 -9.19
CA ILE A 59 -0.37 6.93 -8.93
C ILE A 59 0.73 6.93 -7.86
N ARG A 60 1.67 7.88 -7.90
CA ARG A 60 2.73 8.01 -6.89
C ARG A 60 2.18 8.33 -5.51
N GLN A 61 1.18 9.21 -5.44
CA GLN A 61 0.52 9.59 -4.18
C GLN A 61 -0.27 8.42 -3.59
N ILE A 62 -1.04 7.69 -4.40
CA ILE A 62 -1.74 6.47 -3.98
C ILE A 62 -0.74 5.44 -3.46
N SER A 63 0.35 5.20 -4.18
CA SER A 63 1.41 4.28 -3.75
C SER A 63 1.97 4.68 -2.38
N ARG A 64 2.29 5.97 -2.19
CA ARG A 64 2.85 6.50 -0.94
C ARG A 64 1.90 6.33 0.24
N VAL A 65 0.64 6.74 0.09
CA VAL A 65 -0.36 6.64 1.17
C VAL A 65 -0.63 5.17 1.52
N THR A 66 -0.73 4.32 0.51
CA THR A 66 -0.96 2.87 0.70
C THR A 66 0.22 2.22 1.43
N TYR A 67 1.45 2.49 0.98
CA TYR A 67 2.65 1.98 1.63
C TYR A 67 2.76 2.47 3.08
N GLN A 68 2.51 3.75 3.34
CA GLN A 68 2.52 4.31 4.69
C GLN A 68 1.50 3.64 5.60
N ALA A 69 0.28 3.41 5.13
CA ALA A 69 -0.78 2.76 5.89
C ALA A 69 -0.44 1.30 6.20
N LEU A 70 0.07 0.55 5.22
CA LEU A 70 0.40 -0.88 5.37
C LEU A 70 1.75 -1.14 6.06
N SER A 71 2.63 -0.14 6.12
CA SER A 71 3.90 -0.23 6.85
C SER A 71 3.75 0.06 8.35
N GLN A 72 2.59 0.56 8.78
CA GLN A 72 2.33 0.71 10.21
C GLN A 72 2.31 -0.67 10.87
N PRO A 73 3.00 -0.86 12.01
CA PRO A 73 2.89 -2.09 12.75
C PRO A 73 1.43 -2.30 13.15
N ILE A 74 0.89 -3.48 12.81
CA ILE A 74 -0.41 -3.91 13.33
C ILE A 74 -0.30 -3.81 14.86
N PRO A 75 -1.20 -3.08 15.55
CA PRO A 75 -1.20 -3.07 17.00
C PRO A 75 -1.23 -4.53 17.47
N LYS A 76 -0.14 -4.99 18.12
CA LYS A 76 -0.18 -6.29 18.78
C LYS A 76 -1.33 -6.20 19.76
N ALA A 77 -2.39 -7.01 19.55
CA ALA A 77 -3.44 -7.15 20.53
C ALA A 77 -2.76 -7.46 21.88
N SER A 78 -2.90 -6.55 22.84
CA SER A 78 -2.31 -6.75 24.16
C SER A 78 -3.01 -7.95 24.81
N PRO A 79 -2.28 -8.98 25.27
CA PRO A 79 -2.88 -10.15 25.91
C PRO A 79 -3.78 -9.83 27.12
N ALA A 80 -3.67 -8.62 27.69
CA ALA A 80 -4.40 -8.20 28.87
C ALA A 80 -5.92 -8.07 28.69
N ALA A 81 -6.44 -7.97 27.45
CA ALA A 81 -7.88 -7.83 27.23
C ALA A 81 -8.66 -9.17 27.24
N ILE A 82 -7.97 -10.31 27.19
CA ILE A 82 -8.58 -11.65 27.12
C ILE A 82 -8.58 -12.33 28.50
N ALA A 83 -7.84 -11.80 29.48
CA ALA A 83 -7.52 -12.49 30.73
C ALA A 83 -8.43 -12.16 31.93
N ASN A 84 -9.40 -11.25 31.80
CA ASN A 84 -10.33 -10.96 32.89
C ASN A 84 -11.67 -11.68 32.63
N PRO A 85 -11.90 -12.87 33.20
CA PRO A 85 -13.25 -13.43 33.24
C PRO A 85 -14.15 -12.48 34.06
N PRO A 86 -15.44 -12.33 33.69
CA PRO A 86 -16.37 -11.55 34.48
C PRO A 86 -16.41 -12.12 35.91
N SER A 87 -16.15 -11.25 36.89
CA SER A 87 -16.22 -11.60 38.30
C SER A 87 -17.63 -12.12 38.59
N GLU A 88 -17.69 -13.37 39.06
CA GLU A 88 -18.89 -14.06 39.48
C GLU A 88 -19.54 -13.26 40.61
N GLU A 89 -20.59 -12.51 40.29
CA GLU A 89 -21.44 -11.85 41.28
C GLU A 89 -22.27 -12.96 41.94
N LYS A 90 -22.02 -13.24 43.21
CA LYS A 90 -22.67 -14.30 43.97
C LYS A 90 -23.05 -13.78 45.36
N PRO A 91 -24.14 -14.35 45.92
CA PRO A 91 -25.53 -13.99 45.74
C PRO A 91 -26.05 -13.00 46.80
#